data_AF-U1Q1F5-F1
#
_entry.id   AF-U1Q1F5-F1
#
_cell.length_a   1.000
_cell.length_b   1.000
_cell.length_c   1.000
_cell.angle_alpha   90.00
_cell.angle_beta   90.00
_cell.angle_gamma   90.00
#
_symmetry.space_group_name_H-M   'P 1'
#
loop_
_entity.id
_entity.type
_entity.pdbx_description
1 polymer ?
#
loop_
_entity_poly.entity_id
_entity_poly.type
_entity_poly.pdbx_seq_one_letter_code
_entity_poly.pdbx_strand_id
1 'polypeptide(L)'
;MTDALRPADDFLSSRSVPAPQAPAVRPRRLRTTPAMRRLAREYVVDPAALILPVFVREGIDSPRPVEAMPGVVQHTLDSLRREAAAPADAGV
;
A
#
# COMPACT_ATOMS: atom_id res chain seq x y z
N MET A 1 8.65 -13.92 -39.03
CA MET A 1 8.06 -12.76 -39.71
C MET A 1 7.60 -11.81 -38.61
N THR A 2 8.43 -10.93 -38.06
CA THR A 2 9.51 -10.13 -38.66
C THR A 2 10.56 -9.85 -37.59
N ASP A 3 11.74 -10.48 -37.68
CA ASP A 3 12.92 -10.12 -36.90
C ASP A 3 13.62 -8.97 -37.63
N ALA A 4 12.99 -7.80 -37.56
CA ALA A 4 13.60 -6.58 -38.04
C ALA A 4 14.70 -6.21 -37.04
N LEU A 5 15.93 -6.56 -37.40
CA LEU A 5 17.18 -5.87 -37.06
C LEU A 5 16.99 -4.75 -36.05
N ARG A 6 17.23 -5.03 -34.76
CA ARG A 6 17.37 -3.99 -33.74
C ARG A 6 18.63 -3.18 -34.06
N PRO A 7 18.54 -1.94 -34.58
CA PRO A 7 19.71 -1.19 -35.01
C PRO A 7 20.69 -0.90 -33.86
N ALA A 8 20.19 -0.94 -32.62
CA ALA A 8 20.98 -0.80 -31.42
C ALA A 8 21.95 -1.96 -31.18
N ASP A 9 21.65 -3.18 -31.63
CA ASP A 9 22.48 -4.35 -31.33
C ASP A 9 23.80 -4.34 -32.14
N ASP A 10 23.78 -3.77 -33.35
CA ASP A 10 24.95 -3.60 -34.22
C ASP A 10 25.89 -2.48 -33.70
N PHE A 11 25.31 -1.36 -33.25
CA PHE A 11 26.05 -0.29 -32.59
C PHE A 11 26.75 -0.76 -31.29
N LEU A 12 26.10 -1.59 -30.49
CA LEU A 12 26.68 -2.13 -29.26
C LEU A 12 27.80 -3.15 -29.57
N SER A 13 27.64 -3.96 -30.62
CA SER A 13 28.63 -4.97 -31.03
C SER A 13 29.90 -4.34 -31.61
N SER A 14 29.79 -3.30 -32.43
CA SER A 14 30.96 -2.53 -32.92
C SER A 14 31.76 -1.86 -31.79
N ARG A 15 31.12 -1.63 -30.64
CA ARG A 15 31.76 -1.13 -29.41
C ARG A 15 32.18 -2.23 -28.44
N SER A 16 32.17 -3.50 -28.87
CA SER A 16 32.50 -4.67 -28.03
C SER A 16 31.66 -4.82 -26.76
N VAL A 17 30.43 -4.28 -26.75
CA VAL A 17 29.49 -4.46 -25.63
C VAL A 17 28.81 -5.82 -25.76
N PRO A 18 28.95 -6.74 -24.78
CA PRO A 18 28.35 -8.06 -24.87
C PRO A 18 26.81 -7.96 -24.91
N ALA A 19 26.19 -8.83 -25.72
CA ALA A 19 24.74 -8.89 -25.83
C ALA A 19 24.09 -9.15 -24.44
N PRO A 20 22.92 -8.54 -24.15
CA PRO A 20 22.26 -8.69 -22.86
C PRO A 20 21.89 -10.15 -22.59
N GLN A 21 22.46 -10.74 -21.54
CA GLN A 21 22.18 -12.12 -21.15
C GLN A 21 20.81 -12.25 -20.44
N ALA A 22 20.07 -13.30 -20.80
CA ALA A 22 18.73 -13.63 -20.30
C ALA A 22 18.60 -13.62 -18.76
N PRO A 23 17.39 -13.42 -18.20
CA PRO A 23 16.10 -13.21 -18.88
C PRO A 23 15.80 -11.76 -19.30
N ALA A 24 15.29 -11.54 -20.52
CA ALA A 24 14.91 -10.21 -21.03
C ALA A 24 14.04 -9.39 -20.04
N VAL A 25 13.17 -10.07 -19.29
CA VAL A 25 12.40 -9.47 -18.19
C VAL A 25 13.11 -9.71 -16.87
N ARG A 26 13.44 -8.62 -16.16
CA ARG A 26 14.07 -8.64 -14.84
C ARG A 26 13.18 -7.90 -13.82
N PRO A 27 12.09 -8.49 -13.30
CA PRO A 27 11.12 -7.79 -12.44
C PRO A 27 11.73 -7.22 -11.16
N ARG A 28 12.86 -7.78 -10.71
CA ARG A 28 13.59 -7.30 -9.53
C ARG A 28 14.20 -5.91 -9.73
N ARG A 29 14.42 -5.44 -10.97
CA ARG A 29 14.98 -4.10 -11.26
C ARG A 29 14.12 -2.96 -10.72
N LEU A 30 12.80 -3.08 -10.79
CA LEU A 30 11.87 -2.11 -10.21
C LEU A 30 11.73 -2.23 -8.68
N ARG A 31 12.34 -3.26 -8.07
CA ARG A 31 12.24 -3.55 -6.63
C ARG A 31 13.52 -3.28 -5.84
N THR A 32 14.58 -2.78 -6.50
CA THR A 32 15.92 -2.62 -5.91
C THR A 32 15.99 -1.59 -4.79
N THR A 33 15.29 -0.46 -4.92
CA THR A 33 15.31 0.63 -3.94
C THR A 33 13.90 1.03 -3.51
N PRO A 34 13.74 1.65 -2.33
CA PRO A 34 12.47 2.24 -1.93
C PRO A 34 11.93 3.25 -2.94
N ALA A 35 12.80 4.05 -3.56
CA ALA A 35 12.40 5.04 -4.58
C ALA A 35 11.84 4.37 -5.84
N MET A 36 12.51 3.33 -6.36
CA MET A 36 12.03 2.57 -7.53
C MET A 36 10.68 1.89 -7.25
N ARG A 37 10.52 1.32 -6.05
CA ARG A 37 9.25 0.71 -5.64
C ARG A 37 8.12 1.71 -5.50
N ARG A 38 8.40 2.94 -5.07
CA ARG A 38 7.40 4.02 -5.01
C ARG A 38 7.01 4.49 -6.41
N LEU A 39 7.97 4.64 -7.32
CA LEU A 39 7.71 5.03 -8.70
C LEU A 39 6.83 4.01 -9.45
N ALA A 40 7.08 2.72 -9.24
CA ALA A 40 6.36 1.64 -9.92
C ALA A 40 5.13 1.12 -9.13
N ARG A 41 4.70 1.81 -8.07
CA ARG A 41 3.56 1.39 -7.24
C ARG A 41 2.25 1.72 -7.96
N GLU A 42 1.35 0.75 -8.04
CA GLU A 42 0.02 0.92 -8.67
C GLU A 42 -1.04 1.45 -7.69
N TYR A 43 -0.99 1.01 -6.43
CA TYR A 43 -2.01 1.33 -5.43
C TYR A 43 -1.41 2.01 -4.20
N VAL A 44 -2.06 3.06 -3.73
CA VAL A 44 -1.76 3.74 -2.47
C VAL A 44 -2.99 3.62 -1.57
N VAL A 45 -2.76 3.39 -0.28
CA VAL A 45 -3.82 3.43 0.73
C VAL A 45 -3.78 4.82 1.34
N ASP A 46 -4.90 5.52 1.25
CA ASP A 46 -5.10 6.86 1.82
C ASP A 46 -6.05 6.75 3.03
N PRO A 47 -5.85 7.52 4.11
CA PRO A 47 -6.76 7.56 5.26
C PRO A 47 -8.23 7.81 4.86
N ALA A 48 -8.49 8.62 3.83
CA ALA A 48 -9.85 8.89 3.35
C ALA A 48 -10.53 7.69 2.70
N ALA A 49 -9.80 6.59 2.44
CA ALA A 49 -10.35 5.32 1.96
C ALA A 49 -10.63 4.33 3.10
N LEU A 50 -10.37 4.71 4.36
CA LEU A 50 -10.63 3.88 5.53
C LEU A 50 -11.99 4.20 6.14
N ILE A 51 -12.60 3.19 6.76
CA ILE A 51 -13.81 3.34 7.57
C ILE A 51 -13.49 2.69 8.91
N LEU A 52 -13.78 3.39 10.01
CA LEU A 52 -13.65 2.85 11.36
C LEU A 52 -15.04 2.41 11.89
N PRO A 53 -15.33 1.10 11.93
CA PRO A 53 -16.54 0.62 12.59
C PRO A 53 -16.40 0.77 14.10
N VAL A 54 -17.43 1.34 14.72
CA VAL A 54 -17.51 1.55 16.17
C VAL A 54 -18.79 0.91 16.70
N PHE A 55 -18.67 0.26 17.85
CA PHE A 55 -19.78 -0.44 18.49
C PHE A 55 -20.37 0.43 19.59
N VAL A 56 -21.68 0.64 19.57
CA VAL A 56 -22.40 1.36 20.62
C VAL A 56 -23.30 0.37 21.36
N ARG A 57 -23.33 0.48 22.68
CA ARG A 57 -24.23 -0.33 23.52
C ARG A 57 -25.03 0.56 24.45
N GLU A 58 -26.33 0.31 24.52
CA GLU A 58 -27.22 0.95 25.47
C GLU A 58 -27.07 0.34 26.88
N GLY A 59 -27.27 1.16 27.92
CA GLY A 59 -27.27 0.71 29.32
C GLY A 59 -25.89 0.40 29.91
N ILE A 60 -24.82 0.98 29.33
CA ILE A 60 -23.48 0.93 29.90
C ILE A 60 -23.01 2.33 30.30
N ASP A 61 -22.40 2.45 31.48
CA ASP A 61 -21.92 3.74 32.01
C ASP A 61 -20.45 4.02 31.62
N SER A 62 -19.77 3.02 31.08
CA SER A 62 -18.38 3.09 30.65
C SER A 62 -18.10 2.11 29.51
N PRO A 63 -17.07 2.35 28.68
CA PRO A 63 -16.72 1.46 27.58
C PRO A 63 -16.47 0.02 28.06
N ARG A 64 -17.05 -0.95 27.36
CA ARG A 64 -16.89 -2.37 27.69
C ARG A 64 -16.08 -3.12 26.64
N PRO A 65 -15.02 -3.86 27.00
CA PRO A 65 -14.27 -4.65 26.04
C PRO A 65 -15.12 -5.66 25.30
N VAL A 66 -14.83 -5.84 24.01
CA VAL A 66 -15.29 -6.99 23.23
C VAL A 66 -14.20 -8.06 23.34
N GLU A 67 -14.40 -9.07 24.18
CA GLU A 67 -13.34 -10.06 24.51
C GLU A 67 -12.76 -10.76 23.29
N ALA A 68 -13.59 -11.02 22.27
CA ALA A 68 -13.16 -11.64 21.01
C ALA A 68 -12.34 -10.70 20.11
N MET A 69 -12.33 -9.39 20.38
CA MET A 69 -11.67 -8.35 19.58
C MET A 69 -10.76 -7.50 20.50
N PRO A 70 -9.53 -7.96 20.79
CA PRO A 70 -8.59 -7.22 21.63
C PRO A 70 -8.36 -5.79 21.12
N GLY A 71 -8.48 -4.81 22.01
CA GLY A 71 -8.37 -3.38 21.68
C GLY A 71 -9.67 -2.73 21.22
N VAL A 72 -10.75 -3.49 21.02
CA VAL A 72 -12.07 -2.96 20.65
C VAL A 72 -13.00 -2.96 21.85
N VAL A 73 -13.78 -1.88 21.97
CA VAL A 73 -14.76 -1.69 23.04
C VAL A 73 -16.14 -1.31 22.48
N GLN A 74 -17.18 -1.58 23.26
CA GLN A 74 -18.51 -1.04 23.08
C GLN A 74 -18.59 0.30 23.81
N HIS A 75 -18.86 1.37 23.08
CA HIS A 75 -18.92 2.74 23.58
C HIS A 75 -20.30 3.09 24.11
N THR A 76 -20.33 4.02 25.07
CA THR A 76 -21.50 4.86 25.35
C THR A 76 -21.60 5.96 24.27
N LEU A 77 -22.71 6.68 24.20
CA LEU A 77 -22.83 7.83 23.27
C LEU A 77 -21.78 8.92 23.55
N ASP A 78 -21.45 9.16 24.81
CA ASP A 78 -20.46 10.18 25.19
C ASP A 78 -19.03 9.73 24.92
N SER A 79 -18.70 8.45 25.17
CA SER A 79 -17.37 7.94 24.85
C SER A 79 -17.16 7.84 23.35
N LEU A 80 -18.20 7.57 22.57
CA LEU A 80 -18.15 7.57 21.11
C LEU A 80 -17.76 8.95 20.55
N ARG A 81 -18.37 10.04 21.06
CA ARG A 81 -18.06 11.40 20.62
C ARG A 81 -16.59 11.77 20.82
N ARG A 82 -16.00 11.32 21.93
CA ARG A 82 -14.58 11.50 22.21
C ARG A 82 -13.70 10.64 21.32
N GLU A 83 -14.09 9.38 21.11
CA GLU A 83 -13.37 8.44 20.24
C GLU A 83 -13.27 8.95 18.80
N ALA A 84 -14.35 9.56 18.28
CA ALA A 84 -14.42 10.03 16.90
C ALA A 84 -13.43 11.16 16.55
N ALA A 85 -12.87 11.86 17.54
CA ALA A 85 -11.96 12.98 17.30
C ALA A 85 -10.62 12.54 16.69
N ALA A 86 -10.00 11.50 17.25
CA ALA A 86 -8.66 11.08 16.82
C ALA A 86 -8.61 10.53 15.39
N PRO A 87 -9.57 9.70 14.93
CA PRO A 87 -9.65 9.28 13.52
C PRO A 87 -9.86 10.46 12.57
N ALA A 88 -10.76 11.39 12.92
CA ALA A 88 -11.03 12.58 12.11
C ALA A 88 -9.76 13.45 11.94
N ASP A 89 -9.02 13.67 13.03
CA ASP A 89 -7.74 14.40 12.99
C ASP A 89 -6.68 13.66 12.15
N ALA A 90 -6.75 12.33 12.09
CA ALA A 90 -5.86 11.49 11.27
C ALA A 90 -6.29 11.39 9.79
N GLY A 91 -7.41 12.02 9.41
CA GLY A 91 -7.94 12.03 8.04
C GLY A 91 -8.79 10.81 7.67
N VAL A 92 -9.26 10.05 8.67
CA VAL A 92 -10.23 8.96 8.52
C VAL A 92 -11.64 9.48 8.70
#